data_AF-A0A2N5YJ76-F1
#
_entry.id   AF-A0A2N5YJ76-F1
#
_cell.length_a   1.000
_cell.length_b   1.000
_cell.length_c   1.000
_cell.angle_alpha   90.00
_cell.angle_beta   90.00
_cell.angle_gamma   90.00
#
_symmetry.space_group_name_H-M   'P 1'
#
loop_
_entity.id
_entity.type
_entity.pdbx_description
1 polymer ?
#
loop_
_entity_poly.entity_id
_entity_poly.type
_entity_poly.pdbx_seq_one_letter_code
_entity_poly.pdbx_strand_id
1 'polypeptide(L)'
;MYFDEILTKEELQKIYRELAKTNHPDLGGRKNVMQKLNEEYSYLLKNFKTTPSSFRELQRGNHVFVNGSKCTVVEVDEKLFKAKSIRSKREALFDKSTGYGLFNFKIRATLN
;
A
#
# COMPACT_ATOMS: atom_id res chain seq x y z
N MET A 1 -10.27 -5.92 2.59
CA MET A 1 -9.62 -5.00 3.55
C MET A 1 -10.34 -3.66 3.44
N TYR A 2 -10.20 -2.70 4.36
CA TYR A 2 -10.94 -1.43 4.25
C TYR A 2 -10.26 -0.42 3.31
N PHE A 3 -8.98 -0.64 2.97
CA PHE A 3 -8.15 0.35 2.25
C PHE A 3 -7.51 -0.19 0.96
N ASP A 4 -8.22 -1.02 0.18
CA ASP A 4 -7.64 -1.77 -0.96
C ASP A 4 -7.18 -0.91 -2.14
N GLU A 5 -7.80 0.24 -2.38
CA GLU A 5 -7.45 1.15 -3.50
C GLU A 5 -6.61 2.37 -3.06
N ILE A 6 -6.07 2.35 -1.85
CA ILE A 6 -5.33 3.48 -1.29
C ILE A 6 -3.87 3.44 -1.74
N LEU A 7 -3.44 4.46 -2.47
CA LEU A 7 -2.09 4.58 -3.01
C LEU A 7 -1.27 5.67 -2.33
N THR A 8 -1.91 6.58 -1.60
CA THR A 8 -1.20 7.64 -0.86
C THR A 8 -1.64 7.73 0.59
N LYS A 9 -0.78 8.32 1.41
CA LYS A 9 -1.08 8.65 2.80
C LYS A 9 -2.27 9.59 2.90
N GLU A 10 -2.39 10.53 1.97
CA GLU A 10 -3.46 11.54 1.95
C GLU A 10 -4.81 10.87 1.66
N GLU A 11 -4.84 9.94 0.69
CA GLU A 11 -6.01 9.10 0.40
C GLU A 11 -6.39 8.27 1.64
N LEU A 12 -5.40 7.64 2.30
CA LEU A 12 -5.61 6.86 3.52
C LEU A 12 -6.28 7.70 4.61
N GLN A 13 -5.74 8.89 4.90
CA GLN A 13 -6.25 9.79 5.94
C GLN A 13 -7.65 10.31 5.64
N LYS A 14 -7.95 10.56 4.36
CA LYS A 14 -9.28 10.99 3.94
C LYS A 14 -10.30 9.87 4.18
N ILE A 15 -10.08 8.70 3.59
CA ILE A 15 -11.01 7.57 3.68
C ILE A 15 -11.17 7.08 5.12
N TYR A 16 -10.08 7.04 5.90
CA TYR A 16 -10.16 6.69 7.32
C TYR A 16 -11.09 7.62 8.09
N ARG A 17 -11.01 8.96 7.89
CA ARG A 17 -11.90 9.90 8.58
C ARG A 17 -13.37 9.68 8.23
N GLU A 18 -13.67 9.41 6.97
CA GLU A 18 -15.03 9.13 6.49
C GLU A 18 -15.58 7.83 7.10
N LEU A 19 -14.78 6.77 7.08
CA LEU A 19 -15.15 5.47 7.65
C LEU A 19 -15.26 5.53 9.18
N ALA A 20 -14.34 6.20 9.86
CA ALA A 20 -14.34 6.37 11.31
C ALA A 20 -15.59 7.12 11.79
N LYS A 21 -15.98 8.22 11.12
CA LYS A 21 -17.20 8.95 11.44
C LYS A 21 -18.45 8.07 11.33
N THR A 22 -18.51 7.22 10.31
CA THR A 22 -19.65 6.33 10.07
C THR A 22 -19.70 5.16 11.07
N ASN A 23 -18.54 4.68 11.53
CA ASN A 23 -18.44 3.48 12.37
C ASN A 23 -18.14 3.78 13.85
N HIS A 24 -18.06 5.05 14.24
CA HIS A 24 -17.78 5.44 15.62
C HIS A 24 -18.88 4.92 16.56
N PRO A 25 -18.54 4.21 17.65
CA PRO A 25 -19.54 3.68 18.59
C PRO A 25 -20.49 4.74 19.14
N ASP A 26 -19.96 5.92 19.48
CA ASP A 26 -20.76 7.04 20.01
C ASP A 26 -21.74 7.63 18.98
N LEU A 27 -21.55 7.32 17.69
CA LEU A 27 -22.43 7.71 16.60
C LEU A 27 -23.30 6.54 16.11
N GLY A 28 -23.45 5.48 16.93
CA GLY A 28 -24.25 4.29 16.61
C GLY A 28 -23.52 3.25 15.74
N GLY A 29 -22.21 3.43 15.53
CA GLY A 29 -21.40 2.52 14.74
C GLY A 29 -20.96 1.25 15.48
N ARG A 30 -20.45 0.27 14.73
CA ARG A 30 -20.01 -1.03 15.30
C ARG A 30 -18.57 -0.92 15.83
N LYS A 31 -18.38 -1.10 17.14
CA LYS A 31 -17.05 -1.11 17.80
C LYS A 31 -16.03 -2.03 17.12
N ASN A 32 -16.44 -3.25 16.76
CA ASN A 32 -15.56 -4.23 16.10
C ASN A 32 -15.07 -3.74 14.73
N VAL A 33 -15.91 -2.98 14.00
CA VAL A 33 -15.51 -2.40 12.70
C VAL A 33 -14.53 -1.25 12.93
N MET A 34 -14.80 -0.38 13.91
CA MET A 34 -13.90 0.73 14.26
C MET A 34 -12.51 0.22 14.70
N GLN A 35 -12.45 -0.86 15.48
CA GLN A 35 -11.18 -1.48 15.88
C GLN A 35 -10.38 -1.97 14.68
N LYS A 36 -11.01 -2.72 13.76
CA LYS A 36 -10.35 -3.19 12.53
C LYS A 36 -9.88 -2.04 11.65
N LEU A 37 -10.68 -0.97 11.53
CA LEU A 37 -10.28 0.25 10.81
C LEU A 37 -9.03 0.89 11.41
N ASN A 38 -8.99 1.02 12.74
CA ASN A 38 -7.85 1.61 13.44
C ASN A 38 -6.57 0.79 13.25
N GLU A 39 -6.67 -0.54 13.36
CA GLU A 39 -5.56 -1.47 13.16
C GLU A 39 -4.99 -1.37 11.74
N GLU A 40 -5.85 -1.48 10.73
CA GLU A 40 -5.43 -1.42 9.33
C GLU A 40 -4.89 -0.04 8.94
N TYR A 41 -5.52 1.04 9.42
CA TYR A 41 -5.02 2.41 9.24
C TYR A 41 -3.64 2.60 9.85
N SER A 42 -3.42 2.13 11.08
CA SER A 42 -2.15 2.28 11.78
C SER A 42 -1.03 1.54 11.06
N TYR A 43 -1.32 0.33 10.59
CA TYR A 43 -0.41 -0.48 9.78
C TYR A 43 -0.02 0.24 8.48
N LEU A 44 -1.00 0.67 7.67
CA LEU A 44 -0.72 1.33 6.39
C LEU A 44 -0.02 2.68 6.59
N LEU A 45 -0.43 3.46 7.58
CA LEU A 45 0.18 4.77 7.87
C LEU A 45 1.66 4.64 8.23
N LYS A 46 2.04 3.59 8.98
CA LYS A 46 3.44 3.28 9.25
C LYS A 46 4.17 3.00 7.94
N ASN A 47 3.62 2.13 7.11
CA ASN A 47 4.27 1.68 5.88
C ASN A 47 4.41 2.76 4.81
N PHE A 48 3.45 3.70 4.72
CA PHE A 48 3.56 4.87 3.86
C PHE A 48 4.69 5.83 4.26
N LYS A 49 5.12 5.82 5.53
CA LYS A 49 6.19 6.69 6.04
C LYS A 49 7.57 6.04 6.00
N THR A 50 7.62 4.72 5.93
CA THR A 50 8.88 3.96 5.97
C THR A 50 9.33 3.60 4.56
N THR A 51 10.61 3.85 4.28
CA THR A 51 11.29 3.28 3.11
C THR A 51 12.02 2.02 3.56
N PRO A 52 11.69 0.83 3.04
CA PRO A 52 12.39 -0.40 3.40
C PRO A 52 13.82 -0.40 2.84
N SER A 53 14.75 -1.12 3.48
CA SER A 53 16.14 -1.19 3.01
C SER A 53 16.35 -2.23 1.91
N SER A 54 15.43 -3.21 1.83
CA SER A 54 15.48 -4.30 0.86
C SER A 54 14.08 -4.69 0.37
N PHE A 55 13.99 -5.32 -0.81
CA PHE A 55 12.70 -5.83 -1.32
C PHE A 55 12.11 -6.95 -0.45
N ARG A 56 12.93 -7.59 0.39
CA ARG A 56 12.49 -8.63 1.33
C ARG A 56 11.66 -8.04 2.47
N GLU A 57 11.92 -6.80 2.84
CA GLU A 57 11.23 -6.06 3.91
C GLU A 57 9.98 -5.33 3.41
N LEU A 58 9.64 -5.42 2.11
CA LEU A 58 8.48 -4.73 1.57
C LEU A 58 7.20 -5.17 2.29
N GLN A 59 6.38 -4.17 2.61
CA GLN A 59 5.05 -4.33 3.12
C GLN A 59 4.06 -3.52 2.28
N ARG A 60 2.79 -3.93 2.32
CA ARG A 60 1.71 -3.16 1.69
C ARG A 60 1.72 -1.72 2.23
N GLY A 61 1.62 -0.75 1.31
CA GLY A 61 1.71 0.68 1.60
C GLY A 61 3.12 1.28 1.47
N ASN A 62 4.19 0.48 1.36
CA ASN A 62 5.50 1.03 1.03
C ASN A 62 5.53 1.60 -0.39
N HIS A 63 6.43 2.55 -0.62
CA HIS A 63 6.68 3.11 -1.93
C HIS A 63 7.90 2.48 -2.60
N VAL A 64 7.78 2.28 -3.91
CA VAL A 64 8.87 1.88 -4.80
C VAL A 64 8.82 2.75 -6.05
N PHE A 65 9.92 2.80 -6.79
CA PHE A 65 9.99 3.52 -8.05
C PHE A 65 10.10 2.53 -9.20
N VAL A 66 9.20 2.60 -10.16
CA VAL A 66 9.24 1.79 -11.37
C VAL A 66 9.63 2.69 -12.53
N ASN A 67 10.84 2.51 -13.06
CA ASN A 67 11.43 3.39 -14.08
C ASN A 67 11.29 4.89 -13.71
N GLY A 68 11.58 5.23 -12.45
CA GLY A 68 11.49 6.60 -11.92
C GLY A 68 10.08 7.07 -11.55
N SER A 69 9.03 6.30 -11.84
CA SER A 69 7.66 6.64 -11.44
C SER A 69 7.32 6.06 -10.07
N LYS A 70 6.78 6.90 -9.17
CA LYS A 70 6.38 6.47 -7.82
C LYS A 70 5.16 5.52 -7.87
N CYS A 71 5.33 4.36 -7.26
CA CYS A 71 4.34 3.30 -7.13
C CYS A 71 4.16 2.92 -5.66
N THR A 72 3.00 2.36 -5.35
CA THR A 72 2.68 1.86 -4.02
C THR A 72 2.58 0.34 -4.08
N VAL A 73 3.23 -0.34 -3.14
CA VAL A 73 3.11 -1.79 -3.00
C VAL A 73 1.73 -2.13 -2.46
N VAL A 74 0.98 -2.92 -3.22
CA VAL A 74 -0.40 -3.30 -2.89
C VAL A 74 -0.49 -4.73 -2.38
N GLU A 75 0.40 -5.61 -2.84
CA GLU A 75 0.49 -7.01 -2.42
C GLU A 75 1.95 -7.44 -2.31
N VAL A 76 2.23 -8.34 -1.37
CA VAL A 76 3.57 -8.87 -1.11
C VAL A 76 3.47 -10.36 -0.85
N ASP A 77 4.18 -11.14 -1.65
CA ASP A 77 4.37 -12.58 -1.47
C ASP A 77 5.82 -12.88 -1.06
N GLU A 78 6.17 -14.16 -0.91
CA GLU A 78 7.52 -14.58 -0.54
C GLU A 78 8.57 -14.11 -1.56
N LYS A 79 8.31 -14.32 -2.85
CA LYS A 79 9.26 -14.03 -3.96
C LYS A 79 8.86 -12.82 -4.80
N LEU A 80 7.60 -12.42 -4.75
CA LEU A 80 7.04 -11.39 -5.61
C LEU A 80 6.45 -10.25 -4.79
N PHE A 81 6.27 -9.10 -5.43
CA PHE A 81 5.37 -8.07 -4.93
C PHE A 81 4.65 -7.40 -6.10
N LYS A 82 3.46 -6.89 -5.83
CA LYS A 82 2.67 -6.12 -6.78
C LYS A 82 2.77 -4.65 -6.42
N ALA A 83 3.07 -3.81 -7.41
CA ALA A 83 3.07 -2.36 -7.24
C ALA A 83 2.10 -1.70 -8.21
N LYS A 84 1.34 -0.73 -7.70
CA LYS A 84 0.38 0.08 -8.45
C LYS A 84 0.90 1.50 -8.62
N SER A 85 0.91 1.99 -9.85
CA SER A 85 1.31 3.36 -10.17
C SER A 85 0.33 4.35 -9.54
N ILE A 86 0.83 5.35 -8.81
CA ILE A 86 -0.02 6.42 -8.26
C ILE A 86 -0.73 7.21 -9.38
N ARG A 87 -0.02 7.46 -10.49
CA ARG A 87 -0.53 8.24 -11.63
C ARG A 87 -1.47 7.47 -12.55
N SER A 88 -0.98 6.40 -13.19
CA SER A 88 -1.74 5.64 -14.18
C SER A 88 -2.68 4.58 -13.58
N LYS A 89 -2.60 4.32 -12.27
CA LYS A 89 -3.30 3.25 -11.56
C LYS A 89 -3.06 1.84 -12.14
N ARG A 90 -2.11 1.67 -13.07
CA ARG A 90 -1.69 0.38 -13.60
C ARG A 90 -0.89 -0.40 -12.56
N GLU A 91 -1.02 -1.71 -12.61
CA GLU A 91 -0.35 -2.65 -11.71
C GLU A 91 0.65 -3.49 -12.47
N ALA A 92 1.71 -3.90 -11.77
CA ALA A 92 2.67 -4.86 -12.27
C ALA A 92 3.22 -5.71 -11.12
N LEU A 93 3.59 -6.95 -11.43
CA LEU A 93 4.26 -7.89 -10.54
C LEU A 93 5.77 -7.82 -10.76
N PHE A 94 6.52 -7.82 -9.68
CA PHE A 94 7.96 -7.69 -9.67
C PHE A 94 8.59 -8.80 -8.84
N ASP A 95 9.72 -9.30 -9.31
CA ASP A 95 10.54 -10.25 -8.58
C ASP A 95 11.37 -9.54 -7.49
N LYS A 96 11.31 -10.05 -6.24
CA LYS A 96 12.02 -9.45 -5.11
C LYS A 96 13.54 -9.61 -5.16
N SER A 97 14.06 -10.58 -5.91
CA SER A 97 15.50 -10.80 -6.00
C SER A 97 16.17 -9.87 -7.00
N THR A 98 15.48 -9.54 -8.09
CA THR A 98 16.03 -8.75 -9.20
C THR A 98 15.40 -7.35 -9.35
N GLY A 99 14.18 -7.17 -8.86
CA GLY A 99 13.37 -5.97 -9.05
C GLY A 99 12.71 -5.87 -10.43
N TYR A 100 12.94 -6.81 -11.36
CA TYR A 100 12.35 -6.75 -12.70
C TYR A 100 10.88 -7.16 -12.70
N GLY A 101 10.11 -6.56 -13.62
CA GLY A 101 8.73 -6.96 -13.87
C GLY A 101 8.66 -8.39 -14.40
N LEU A 102 7.81 -9.23 -13.79
CA LEU A 102 7.69 -10.66 -14.11
C LEU A 102 7.28 -10.91 -15.57
N PHE A 103 6.39 -10.07 -16.10
CA PHE A 103 5.86 -10.19 -17.47
C PHE A 103 6.40 -9.12 -18.42
N ASN A 104 7.26 -8.22 -17.92
CA ASN A 104 7.81 -7.14 -18.69
C ASN A 104 9.17 -6.72 -18.13
N PHE A 105 10.24 -7.29 -18.68
CA PHE A 105 11.61 -6.97 -18.27
C PHE A 105 12.06 -5.55 -18.60
N LYS A 106 11.26 -4.76 -19.34
CA LYS A 106 11.54 -3.33 -19.58
C LYS A 106 11.22 -2.44 -18.38
N ILE A 107 10.47 -2.95 -17.41
CA ILE A 107 10.19 -2.24 -16.16
C ILE A 107 10.98 -2.85 -15.02
N ARG A 108 11.60 -1.99 -14.22
CA ARG A 108 12.34 -2.39 -13.03
C ARG A 108 11.94 -1.51 -11.86
N ALA A 109 11.65 -2.14 -10.73
CA ALA A 109 11.42 -1.49 -9.46
C ALA A 109 12.75 -1.20 -8.76
N THR A 110 12.81 -0.07 -8.06
CA THR A 110 13.89 0.36 -7.16
C THR A 110 13.27 0.90 -5.86
N LEU A 111 14.04 0.90 -4.77
CA LEU A 111 13.61 1.45 -3.47
C LEU A 111 13.86 2.97 -3.38
N ASN A 112 14.78 3.48 -4.21
CA ASN A 112 15.17 4.88 -4.34
C ASN A 112 15.15 5.31 -5.80
#